data_AF-A0A7E5WVN8-F1
#
_entry.id   AF-A0A7E5WVN8-F1
#
_cell.length_a   1.000
_cell.length_b   1.000
_cell.length_c   1.000
_cell.angle_alpha   90.00
_cell.angle_beta   90.00
_cell.angle_gamma   90.00
#
_symmetry.space_group_name_H-M   'P 1'
#
loop_
_entity.id
_entity.type
_entity.pdbx_description
1 polymer ?
#
loop_
_entity_poly.entity_id
_entity_poly.type
_entity_poly.pdbx_seq_one_letter_code
_entity_poly.pdbx_strand_id
1 'polypeptide(L)'
;MERRLSRDPDLQKEYANFMTDYLDAGHMSLVPGNELSQGKYYIPHHCVLRPDSATTRLRVVFDASAKDAHSRSLNDTQLIGPKLQPNILEILLRFRVHNIVFMADVRQMYRQILISQADRDYQRIFWRTTPTECLQEYRLNTVTYGVSSSPFLACRTLRQLAEDEGNQYPIAKGIILSDVYIDDVASGSDTLEHAQQAKDQLIALFKLGGFHLRKWVSNNAQLLLDLPIQDRLTGSVSLDNYETQILKILGLKWDPHTDAFLFEIQPLDRPCTKRSILSELARVFDPLGFLSPITIQIKTYIQKLWILGIGWDQTPPDEVIAAGPAGNS
;
A
#
# COMPACT_ATOMS: atom_id res chain seq x y z
N MET A 1 9.34 20.71 12.21
CA MET A 1 7.90 20.34 12.26
C MET A 1 7.05 21.46 12.86
N GLU A 2 7.31 21.89 14.08
CA GLU A 2 6.47 22.87 14.80
C GLU A 2 6.22 24.17 14.03
N ARG A 3 7.24 24.77 13.40
CA ARG A 3 7.06 25.97 12.55
C ARG A 3 6.07 25.79 11.40
N ARG A 4 5.89 24.56 10.90
CA ARG A 4 4.93 24.25 9.85
C ARG A 4 3.52 24.11 10.45
N LEU A 5 3.41 23.40 11.57
CA LEU A 5 2.14 23.24 12.29
C LEU A 5 1.61 24.59 12.82
N SER A 6 2.49 25.47 13.31
CA SER A 6 2.10 26.79 13.81
C SER A 6 1.58 27.75 12.73
N ARG A 7 1.86 27.46 11.45
CA ARG A 7 1.37 28.26 10.30
C ARG A 7 0.02 27.77 9.79
N ASP A 8 -0.42 26.58 10.20
CA ASP A 8 -1.63 25.91 9.70
C ASP A 8 -2.34 25.22 10.88
N PRO A 9 -3.28 25.91 11.54
CA PRO A 9 -3.99 25.38 12.71
C PRO A 9 -4.77 24.09 12.43
N ASP A 10 -5.33 23.95 11.24
CA ASP A 10 -6.08 22.75 10.83
C ASP A 10 -5.14 21.56 10.72
N LEU A 11 -3.97 21.74 10.09
CA LEU A 11 -2.93 20.73 10.02
C LEU A 11 -2.42 20.34 11.42
N GLN A 12 -2.25 21.30 12.33
CA GLN A 12 -1.86 21.03 13.71
C GLN A 12 -2.90 20.15 14.42
N LYS A 13 -4.19 20.49 14.27
CA LYS A 13 -5.29 19.73 14.87
C LYS A 13 -5.37 18.31 14.31
N GLU A 14 -5.29 18.13 12.99
CA GLU A 14 -5.28 16.80 12.36
C GLU A 14 -4.09 15.96 12.83
N TYR A 15 -2.91 16.58 12.99
CA TYR A 15 -1.71 15.88 13.49
C TYR A 15 -1.88 15.47 14.96
N ALA A 16 -2.36 16.38 15.81
CA ALA A 16 -2.61 16.10 17.21
C ALA A 16 -3.63 14.97 17.39
N ASN A 17 -4.74 15.00 16.63
CA ASN A 17 -5.73 13.92 16.64
C ASN A 17 -5.10 12.58 16.25
N PHE A 18 -4.28 12.53 15.20
CA PHE A 18 -3.57 11.31 14.82
C PHE A 18 -2.72 10.75 15.96
N MET A 19 -1.99 11.62 16.66
CA MET A 19 -1.11 11.22 17.77
C MET A 19 -1.94 10.72 18.95
N THR A 20 -3.03 11.40 19.31
CA THR A 20 -3.96 10.94 20.34
C THR A 20 -4.58 9.59 19.98
N ASP A 21 -5.07 9.42 18.76
CA ASP A 21 -5.62 8.13 18.28
C ASP A 21 -4.58 7.00 18.36
N TYR A 22 -3.31 7.30 18.07
CA TYR A 22 -2.21 6.33 18.19
C TYR A 22 -1.96 5.90 19.63
N LEU A 23 -2.08 6.84 20.58
CA LEU A 23 -1.93 6.58 22.02
C LEU A 23 -3.12 5.79 22.55
N ASP A 24 -4.34 6.24 22.26
CA ASP A 24 -5.59 5.66 22.77
C ASP A 24 -5.80 4.23 22.24
N ALA A 25 -5.38 3.96 20.99
CA ALA A 25 -5.39 2.61 20.41
C ALA A 25 -4.25 1.71 20.93
N GLY A 26 -3.39 2.20 21.83
CA GLY A 26 -2.26 1.45 22.39
C GLY A 26 -1.12 1.18 21.40
N HIS A 27 -1.13 1.83 20.24
CA HIS A 27 -0.05 1.71 19.23
C HIS A 27 1.22 2.43 19.64
N MET A 28 1.13 3.35 20.61
CA MET A 28 2.27 3.92 21.32
C MET A 28 1.98 4.08 22.80
N SER A 29 3.02 4.30 23.60
CA SER A 29 2.89 4.56 25.03
C SER A 29 3.89 5.60 25.49
N LEU A 30 3.50 6.38 26.50
CA LEU A 30 4.39 7.34 27.14
C LEU A 30 5.55 6.61 27.81
N VAL A 31 6.77 7.13 27.66
CA VAL A 31 7.94 6.63 28.38
C VAL A 31 8.00 7.29 29.75
N PRO A 32 8.00 6.53 30.86
CA PRO A 32 8.23 7.07 32.20
C PRO A 32 9.62 7.74 32.30
N GLY A 33 9.69 8.95 32.85
CA GLY A 33 10.93 9.73 32.94
C GLY A 33 12.05 9.07 33.77
N ASN A 34 11.72 8.09 34.61
CA ASN A 34 12.66 7.38 35.48
C ASN A 34 13.15 6.05 34.88
N GLU A 35 12.69 5.69 33.67
CA GLU A 35 13.02 4.41 33.07
C GLU A 35 14.41 4.40 32.42
N LEU A 36 15.29 3.57 32.98
CA LEU A 36 16.60 3.29 32.39
C LEU A 36 16.45 2.29 31.24
N SER A 37 16.91 2.67 30.06
CA SER A 37 16.91 1.81 28.86
C SER A 37 18.32 1.30 28.56
N GLN A 38 18.42 0.05 28.12
CA GLN A 38 19.68 -0.55 27.67
C GLN A 38 20.16 0.04 26.33
N GLY A 39 19.28 0.68 25.58
CA GLY A 39 19.57 1.36 24.33
C GLY A 39 18.31 1.93 23.72
N LYS A 40 18.38 3.15 23.16
CA LYS A 40 17.22 3.84 22.58
C LYS A 40 17.55 4.49 21.25
N TYR A 41 16.56 4.54 20.37
CA TYR A 41 16.64 5.26 19.10
C TYR A 41 15.39 6.10 18.90
N TYR A 42 15.58 7.35 18.49
CA TYR A 42 14.49 8.28 18.22
C TYR A 42 14.26 8.38 16.73
N ILE A 43 13.08 7.96 16.28
CA ILE A 43 12.66 8.02 14.89
C ILE A 43 12.06 9.40 14.64
N PRO A 44 12.65 10.23 13.76
CA PRO A 44 12.00 11.46 13.32
C PRO A 44 10.69 11.14 12.63
N HIS A 45 9.69 11.98 12.82
CA HIS A 45 8.42 11.85 12.12
C HIS A 45 8.02 13.17 11.48
N HIS A 46 7.10 13.14 10.52
CA HIS A 46 6.54 14.33 9.86
C HIS A 46 5.21 13.98 9.19
N CYS A 47 4.42 14.97 8.75
CA CYS A 47 3.18 14.74 8.02
C CYS A 47 3.33 15.01 6.52
N VAL A 48 2.62 14.19 5.74
CA VAL A 48 2.39 14.36 4.31
C VAL A 48 0.89 14.49 4.09
N LEU A 49 0.48 15.51 3.33
CA LEU A 49 -0.91 15.69 2.94
C LEU A 49 -1.16 14.95 1.63
N ARG A 50 -2.25 14.18 1.58
CA ARG A 50 -2.77 13.58 0.35
C ARG A 50 -4.17 14.13 0.12
N PRO A 51 -4.31 15.22 -0.66
CA PRO A 51 -5.61 15.85 -0.89
C PRO A 51 -6.63 14.89 -1.54
N ASP A 52 -6.15 13.91 -2.31
CA ASP A 52 -6.99 12.95 -3.04
C ASP A 52 -7.40 11.71 -2.19
N SER A 53 -7.06 11.67 -0.90
CA SER A 53 -7.34 10.53 -0.02
C SER A 53 -8.72 10.65 0.60
N ALA A 54 -9.65 9.79 0.20
CA ALA A 54 -11.04 9.77 0.69
C ALA A 54 -11.18 9.49 2.20
N THR A 55 -10.18 8.91 2.86
CA THR A 55 -10.29 8.43 4.26
C THR A 55 -9.41 9.17 5.26
N THR A 56 -8.30 9.78 4.83
CA THR A 56 -7.41 10.56 5.72
C THR A 56 -6.57 11.49 4.86
N ARG A 57 -6.82 12.80 5.00
CA ARG A 57 -6.08 13.88 4.33
C ARG A 57 -4.63 13.94 4.80
N LEU A 58 -4.37 13.60 6.07
CA LEU A 58 -3.05 13.60 6.70
C LEU A 58 -2.52 12.18 6.92
N ARG A 59 -1.26 11.95 6.56
CA ARG A 59 -0.49 10.77 6.97
C ARG A 59 0.76 11.19 7.71
N VAL A 60 0.98 10.64 8.91
CA VAL A 60 2.27 10.75 9.59
C VAL A 60 3.23 9.74 9.00
N VAL A 61 4.47 10.12 8.78
CA VAL A 61 5.57 9.30 8.28
C VAL A 61 6.61 9.22 9.38
N PHE A 62 7.02 8.00 9.72
CA PHE A 62 8.13 7.72 10.63
C PHE A 62 9.37 7.40 9.79
N ASP A 63 10.38 8.26 9.86
CA ASP A 63 11.57 8.20 9.03
C ASP A 63 12.70 7.45 9.76
N ALA A 64 12.64 6.12 9.72
CA ALA A 64 13.70 5.26 10.25
C ALA A 64 14.96 5.23 9.38
N SER A 65 14.97 5.95 8.24
CA SER A 65 16.14 6.13 7.37
C SER A 65 16.92 7.42 7.66
N ALA A 66 16.37 8.29 8.52
CA ALA A 66 17.06 9.49 8.97
C ALA A 66 18.38 9.11 9.66
N LYS A 67 19.47 9.69 9.19
CA LYS A 67 20.82 9.40 9.69
C LYS A 67 21.13 10.19 10.94
N ASP A 68 21.79 9.54 11.89
CA ASP A 68 22.35 10.16 13.08
C ASP A 68 23.63 10.97 12.77
N ALA A 69 24.23 11.56 13.80
CA ALA A 69 25.50 12.29 13.69
C ALA A 69 26.66 11.42 13.16
N HIS A 70 26.53 10.10 13.22
CA HIS A 70 27.49 9.12 12.73
C HIS A 70 27.12 8.58 11.34
N SER A 71 26.18 9.22 10.63
CA SER A 71 25.71 8.81 9.30
C SER A 71 25.08 7.42 9.23
N ARG A 72 24.55 6.91 10.35
CA ARG A 72 23.83 5.62 10.43
C ARG A 72 22.38 5.86 10.79
N SER A 73 21.48 5.06 10.22
CA SER A 73 20.06 5.06 10.56
C SER A 73 19.66 3.75 11.23
N LEU A 74 18.46 3.71 11.82
CA LEU A 74 17.89 2.47 12.33
C LEU A 74 17.82 1.40 11.24
N ASN A 75 17.40 1.79 10.03
CA ASN A 75 17.31 0.89 8.89
C ASN A 75 18.67 0.31 8.44
N ASP A 76 19.79 0.98 8.70
CA ASP A 76 21.13 0.47 8.38
C ASP A 76 21.60 -0.61 9.37
N THR A 77 20.96 -0.73 10.52
CA THR A 77 21.40 -1.60 11.62
C THR A 77 20.54 -2.86 11.80
N GLN A 78 19.41 -2.93 11.10
CA GLN A 78 18.44 -4.00 11.26
C GLN A 78 18.68 -5.18 10.33
N LEU A 79 18.31 -6.37 10.82
CA LEU A 79 18.12 -7.53 9.96
C LEU A 79 16.73 -7.43 9.31
N ILE A 80 16.72 -7.18 8.00
CA ILE A 80 15.48 -6.98 7.23
C ILE A 80 14.64 -8.27 7.16
N GLY A 81 15.31 -9.42 7.16
CA GLY A 81 14.69 -10.72 6.88
C GLY A 81 14.53 -11.00 5.38
N PRO A 82 14.25 -12.26 4.99
CA PRO A 82 14.05 -12.64 3.60
C PRO A 82 12.76 -12.04 3.01
N LYS A 83 12.71 -11.91 1.69
CA LYS A 83 11.51 -11.48 0.97
C LYS A 83 10.44 -12.57 1.04
N LEU A 84 9.34 -12.31 1.75
CA LEU A 84 8.21 -13.24 1.90
C LEU A 84 6.99 -12.84 1.07
N GLN A 85 6.99 -11.67 0.43
CA GLN A 85 5.88 -11.21 -0.39
C GLN A 85 5.74 -12.11 -1.62
N PRO A 86 4.55 -12.65 -1.91
CA PRO A 86 4.31 -13.37 -3.15
C PRO A 86 4.54 -12.45 -4.36
N ASN A 87 4.77 -13.04 -5.51
CA ASN A 87 4.92 -12.29 -6.74
C ASN A 87 3.56 -11.71 -7.17
N ILE A 88 3.47 -10.39 -7.32
CA ILE A 88 2.25 -9.70 -7.77
C ILE A 88 1.74 -10.30 -9.09
N LEU A 89 2.64 -10.65 -10.02
CA LEU A 89 2.26 -11.28 -11.29
C LEU A 89 1.49 -12.58 -11.06
N GLU A 90 1.98 -13.43 -10.15
CA GLU A 90 1.36 -14.71 -9.86
C GLU A 90 -0.02 -14.54 -9.19
N ILE A 91 -0.15 -13.57 -8.28
CA ILE A 91 -1.45 -13.25 -7.66
C ILE A 91 -2.44 -12.79 -8.73
N LEU A 92 -2.03 -11.86 -9.59
CA LEU A 92 -2.90 -11.34 -10.65
C LEU A 92 -3.30 -12.41 -11.67
N LEU A 93 -2.40 -13.35 -11.97
CA LEU A 93 -2.72 -14.49 -12.84
C LEU A 93 -3.72 -15.44 -12.18
N ARG A 94 -3.54 -15.78 -10.90
CA ARG A 94 -4.52 -16.62 -10.16
C ARG A 94 -5.87 -15.95 -10.06
N PHE A 95 -5.89 -14.68 -9.67
CA PHE A 95 -7.10 -13.85 -9.62
C PHE A 95 -7.89 -13.96 -10.93
N ARG A 96 -7.20 -13.87 -12.07
CA ARG A 96 -7.79 -13.95 -13.40
C ARG A 96 -8.31 -15.32 -13.85
N VAL A 97 -7.95 -16.40 -13.17
CA VAL A 97 -8.43 -17.75 -13.52
C VAL A 97 -9.82 -18.00 -12.92
N HIS A 98 -10.19 -17.29 -11.86
CA HIS A 98 -11.45 -17.47 -11.17
C HIS A 98 -12.62 -16.80 -11.89
N ASN A 99 -13.78 -17.46 -11.87
CA ASN A 99 -15.04 -16.91 -12.37
C ASN A 99 -15.63 -15.85 -11.41
N ILE A 100 -15.47 -16.07 -10.10
CA ILE A 100 -15.90 -15.15 -9.05
C ILE A 100 -14.68 -14.71 -8.27
N VAL A 101 -14.37 -13.43 -8.32
CA VAL A 101 -13.22 -12.84 -7.65
C VAL A 101 -13.65 -11.93 -6.52
N PHE A 102 -12.80 -11.79 -5.51
CA PHE A 102 -12.99 -10.85 -4.43
C PHE A 102 -11.68 -10.23 -3.97
N MET A 103 -11.81 -9.04 -3.38
CA MET A 103 -10.71 -8.36 -2.71
C MET A 103 -11.11 -7.88 -1.32
N ALA A 104 -10.12 -7.74 -0.45
CA ALA A 104 -10.26 -7.12 0.87
C ALA A 104 -8.95 -6.45 1.31
N ASP A 105 -9.06 -5.50 2.24
CA ASP A 105 -7.97 -4.75 2.88
C ASP A 105 -7.88 -5.16 4.36
N VAL A 106 -6.68 -5.47 4.83
CA VAL A 106 -6.40 -5.71 6.25
C VAL A 106 -6.29 -4.35 6.95
N ARG A 107 -7.28 -4.03 7.78
CA ARG A 107 -7.37 -2.75 8.48
C ARG A 107 -6.11 -2.48 9.31
N GLN A 108 -5.33 -1.49 8.88
CA GLN A 108 -4.14 -1.01 9.60
C GLN A 108 -3.19 -2.16 9.98
N MET A 109 -2.94 -3.09 9.06
CA MET A 109 -2.22 -4.35 9.28
C MET A 109 -1.00 -4.23 10.22
N TYR A 110 -0.05 -3.34 9.92
CA TYR A 110 1.17 -3.18 10.72
C TYR A 110 0.87 -2.81 12.18
N ARG A 111 -0.18 -2.04 12.43
CA ARG A 111 -0.56 -1.59 13.78
C ARG A 111 -1.21 -2.69 14.62
N GLN A 112 -1.60 -3.80 14.02
CA GLN A 112 -2.13 -4.96 14.75
C GLN A 112 -1.01 -5.88 15.25
N ILE A 113 0.24 -5.65 14.85
CA ILE A 113 1.38 -6.51 15.16
C ILE A 113 2.22 -5.83 16.24
N LEU A 114 2.28 -6.43 17.42
CA LEU A 114 3.11 -5.92 18.52
C LEU A 114 4.58 -6.22 18.30
N ILE A 115 5.43 -5.25 18.62
CA ILE A 115 6.87 -5.43 18.73
C ILE A 115 7.19 -5.97 20.12
N SER A 116 8.21 -6.82 20.21
CA SER A 116 8.76 -7.32 21.48
C SER A 116 9.08 -6.14 22.42
N GLN A 117 8.73 -6.26 23.70
CA GLN A 117 8.94 -5.16 24.66
C GLN A 117 10.41 -4.70 24.72
N ALA A 118 11.36 -5.63 24.56
CA ALA A 118 12.79 -5.33 24.55
C ALA A 118 13.23 -4.44 23.37
N ASP A 119 12.52 -4.51 22.24
CA ASP A 119 12.89 -3.80 21.01
C ASP A 119 12.16 -2.46 20.82
N ARG A 120 11.11 -2.20 21.63
CA ARG A 120 10.27 -0.97 21.50
C ARG A 120 11.04 0.31 21.76
N ASP A 121 12.09 0.26 22.57
CA ASP A 121 12.91 1.44 22.87
C ASP A 121 13.76 1.93 21.67
N TYR A 122 13.92 1.09 20.65
CA TYR A 122 14.51 1.50 19.37
C TYR A 122 13.49 2.17 18.43
N GLN A 123 12.23 2.30 18.87
CA GLN A 123 11.16 2.98 18.13
C GLN A 123 10.56 4.12 18.97
N ARG A 124 11.42 4.93 19.60
CA ARG A 124 10.96 6.11 20.34
C ARG A 124 10.71 7.30 19.41
N ILE A 125 9.85 8.20 19.83
CA ILE A 125 9.56 9.48 19.16
C ILE A 125 9.41 10.59 20.20
N PHE A 126 9.57 11.83 19.76
CA PHE A 126 9.31 13.01 20.58
C PHE A 126 8.03 13.69 20.14
N TRP A 127 7.10 13.93 21.05
CA TRP A 127 5.86 14.62 20.74
C TRP A 127 5.39 15.54 21.86
N ARG A 128 4.73 16.63 21.47
CA ARG A 128 3.95 17.53 22.31
C ARG A 128 2.89 18.21 21.45
N THR A 129 1.74 18.52 22.03
CA THR A 129 0.59 19.06 21.27
C THR A 129 0.81 20.52 20.91
N THR A 130 1.40 21.28 21.85
CA THR A 130 1.70 22.70 21.69
C THR A 130 3.17 23.00 22.00
N PRO A 131 3.77 24.04 21.39
CA PRO A 131 5.17 24.42 21.67
C PRO A 131 5.41 24.89 23.12
N THR A 132 4.34 25.21 23.84
CA THR A 132 4.36 25.61 25.26
C THR A 132 4.39 24.43 26.21
N GLU A 133 3.96 23.25 25.77
CA GLU A 133 4.02 22.03 26.56
C GLU A 133 5.44 21.48 26.68
N CYS A 134 5.68 20.72 27.74
CA CYS A 134 6.90 19.95 27.89
C CYS A 134 6.98 18.88 26.80
N LEU A 135 8.16 18.73 26.19
CA LEU A 135 8.38 17.70 25.19
C LEU A 135 8.40 16.32 25.86
N GLN A 136 7.58 15.39 25.36
CA GLN A 136 7.46 14.06 25.93
C GLN A 136 8.05 12.99 25.00
N GLU A 137 8.52 11.90 25.61
CA GLU A 137 8.99 10.71 24.91
C GLU A 137 7.88 9.67 24.83
N TYR A 138 7.65 9.16 23.64
CA TYR A 138 6.75 8.05 23.40
C TYR A 138 7.53 6.89 22.78
N ARG A 139 7.12 5.66 23.04
CA ARG A 139 7.61 4.46 22.35
C ARG A 139 6.51 3.87 21.50
N LEU A 140 6.81 3.51 20.26
CA LEU A 140 5.88 2.81 19.38
C LEU A 140 5.85 1.33 19.78
N ASN A 141 4.64 0.80 19.96
CA ASN A 141 4.42 -0.58 20.45
C ASN A 141 4.27 -1.60 19.34
N THR A 142 3.94 -1.13 18.13
CA THR A 142 3.55 -1.97 16.99
C THR A 142 4.54 -1.84 15.85
N VAL A 143 4.45 -2.73 14.86
CA VAL A 143 5.28 -2.66 13.66
C VAL A 143 5.05 -1.31 12.98
N THR A 144 6.12 -0.54 12.82
CA THR A 144 6.06 0.83 12.29
C THR A 144 6.41 0.84 10.81
N TYR A 145 5.56 1.42 9.97
CA TYR A 145 5.87 1.62 8.56
C TYR A 145 7.03 2.62 8.41
N GLY A 146 7.91 2.39 7.43
CA GLY A 146 9.16 3.15 7.24
C GLY A 146 10.39 2.47 7.86
N VAL A 147 10.19 1.47 8.72
CA VAL A 147 11.22 0.58 9.23
C VAL A 147 11.47 -0.56 8.23
N SER A 148 12.74 -0.87 7.99
CA SER A 148 13.18 -1.78 6.91
C SER A 148 12.67 -3.22 7.04
N SER A 149 12.60 -3.74 8.28
CA SER A 149 12.12 -5.10 8.58
C SER A 149 10.60 -5.23 8.63
N SER A 150 9.84 -4.13 8.64
CA SER A 150 8.39 -4.15 8.80
C SER A 150 7.64 -5.01 7.78
N PRO A 151 7.98 -4.99 6.47
CA PRO A 151 7.33 -5.86 5.49
C PRO A 151 7.55 -7.35 5.78
N PHE A 152 8.74 -7.74 6.23
CA PHE A 152 9.02 -9.12 6.62
C PHE A 152 8.21 -9.50 7.85
N LEU A 153 8.20 -8.68 8.90
CA LEU A 153 7.44 -8.93 10.12
C LEU A 153 5.94 -9.10 9.84
N ALA A 154 5.37 -8.24 8.99
CA ALA A 154 3.98 -8.31 8.58
C ALA A 154 3.65 -9.63 7.85
N CYS A 155 4.42 -9.96 6.81
CA CYS A 155 4.22 -11.21 6.07
C CYS A 155 4.46 -12.44 6.94
N ARG A 156 5.52 -12.45 7.76
CA ARG A 156 5.85 -13.59 8.61
C ARG A 156 4.78 -13.84 9.67
N THR A 157 4.18 -12.78 10.21
CA THR A 157 3.07 -12.87 11.17
C THR A 157 1.84 -13.53 10.55
N LEU A 158 1.44 -13.12 9.34
CA LEU A 158 0.32 -13.80 8.65
C LEU A 158 0.63 -15.25 8.31
N ARG A 159 1.86 -15.55 7.87
CA ARG A 159 2.29 -16.94 7.63
C ARG A 159 2.26 -17.76 8.92
N GLN A 160 2.69 -17.18 10.04
CA GLN A 160 2.63 -17.84 11.35
C GLN A 160 1.19 -18.12 11.76
N LEU A 161 0.28 -17.16 11.57
CA LEU A 161 -1.16 -17.36 11.80
C LEU A 161 -1.72 -18.52 10.96
N ALA A 162 -1.31 -18.63 9.70
CA ALA A 162 -1.71 -19.72 8.81
C ALA A 162 -1.08 -21.08 9.19
N GLU A 163 0.12 -21.07 9.80
CA GLU A 163 0.79 -22.25 10.34
C GLU A 163 0.08 -22.75 11.62
N ASP A 164 -0.21 -21.84 12.55
CA ASP A 164 -0.75 -22.15 13.87
C ASP A 164 -2.23 -22.53 13.82
N GLU A 165 -3.06 -21.70 13.16
CA GLU A 165 -4.53 -21.81 13.19
C GLU A 165 -5.13 -22.28 11.85
N GLY A 166 -4.35 -22.22 10.76
CA GLY A 166 -4.86 -22.45 9.41
C GLY A 166 -5.32 -23.88 9.11
N ASN A 167 -5.02 -24.87 9.96
CA ASN A 167 -5.45 -26.26 9.73
C ASN A 167 -6.98 -26.43 9.80
N GLN A 168 -7.66 -25.58 10.59
CA GLN A 168 -9.14 -25.56 10.66
C GLN A 168 -9.76 -24.78 9.48
N TYR A 169 -8.95 -24.00 8.76
CA TYR A 169 -9.37 -23.08 7.70
C TYR A 169 -8.52 -23.29 6.43
N PRO A 170 -8.59 -24.47 5.79
CA PRO A 170 -7.65 -24.86 4.73
C PRO A 170 -7.70 -23.94 3.49
N ILE A 171 -8.88 -23.39 3.16
CA ILE A 171 -9.02 -22.48 2.01
C ILE A 171 -8.33 -21.15 2.34
N ALA A 172 -8.63 -20.57 3.50
CA ALA A 172 -8.01 -19.33 3.94
C ALA A 172 -6.50 -19.46 4.13
N LYS A 173 -6.03 -20.61 4.64
CA LYS A 173 -4.60 -20.93 4.74
C LYS A 173 -3.92 -20.86 3.37
N GLY A 174 -4.53 -21.49 2.35
CA GLY A 174 -4.04 -21.41 0.97
C GLY A 174 -3.93 -19.97 0.49
N ILE A 175 -5.01 -19.20 0.64
CA ILE A 175 -5.08 -17.79 0.22
C ILE A 175 -4.04 -16.93 0.93
N ILE A 176 -3.84 -17.07 2.25
CA ILE A 176 -2.81 -16.32 2.99
C ILE A 176 -1.41 -16.56 2.42
N LEU A 177 -1.12 -17.80 1.99
CA LEU A 177 0.20 -18.18 1.50
C LEU A 177 0.43 -17.75 0.05
N SER A 178 -0.61 -17.67 -0.78
CA SER A 178 -0.48 -17.41 -2.22
C SER A 178 -0.98 -16.04 -2.67
N ASP A 179 -2.03 -15.49 -2.06
CA ASP A 179 -2.90 -14.45 -2.65
C ASP A 179 -2.99 -13.18 -1.79
N VAL A 180 -2.25 -13.12 -0.68
CA VAL A 180 -2.13 -11.94 0.17
C VAL A 180 -0.84 -11.19 -0.13
N TYR A 181 -0.97 -9.92 -0.51
CA TYR A 181 0.14 -9.01 -0.73
C TYR A 181 0.12 -7.88 0.31
N ILE A 182 0.90 -8.04 1.38
CA ILE A 182 0.90 -7.13 2.53
C ILE A 182 -0.51 -7.02 3.11
N ASP A 183 -1.19 -5.90 2.93
CA ASP A 183 -2.52 -5.58 3.44
C ASP A 183 -3.64 -5.88 2.44
N ASP A 184 -3.32 -6.21 1.19
CA ASP A 184 -4.30 -6.54 0.16
C ASP A 184 -4.50 -8.05 0.03
N VAL A 185 -5.75 -8.49 0.07
CA VAL A 185 -6.17 -9.85 -0.32
C VAL A 185 -6.79 -9.75 -1.70
N ALA A 186 -6.33 -10.57 -2.65
CA ALA A 186 -6.89 -10.66 -3.99
C ALA A 186 -6.98 -12.12 -4.44
N SER A 187 -8.17 -12.70 -4.36
CA SER A 187 -8.39 -14.13 -4.62
C SER A 187 -9.77 -14.37 -5.23
N GLY A 188 -10.17 -15.63 -5.39
CA GLY A 188 -11.45 -15.98 -5.98
C GLY A 188 -11.75 -17.47 -5.94
N SER A 189 -12.84 -17.84 -6.61
CA SER A 189 -13.24 -19.22 -6.83
C SER A 189 -14.12 -19.34 -8.08
N ASP A 190 -14.35 -20.56 -8.54
CA ASP A 190 -15.14 -20.82 -9.74
C ASP A 190 -16.66 -20.81 -9.49
N THR A 191 -17.06 -20.96 -8.21
CA THR A 191 -18.46 -21.02 -7.79
C THR A 191 -18.73 -20.11 -6.59
N LEU A 192 -19.96 -19.63 -6.47
CA LEU A 192 -20.34 -18.71 -5.39
C LEU A 192 -20.21 -19.37 -4.01
N GLU A 193 -20.58 -20.65 -3.90
CA GLU A 193 -20.48 -21.41 -2.67
C GLU A 193 -19.04 -21.49 -2.15
N HIS A 194 -18.09 -21.84 -3.01
CA HIS A 194 -16.67 -21.91 -2.63
C HIS A 194 -16.09 -20.52 -2.34
N ALA A 195 -16.51 -19.48 -3.07
CA ALA A 195 -16.09 -18.11 -2.78
C ALA A 195 -16.62 -17.63 -1.41
N GLN A 196 -17.86 -17.99 -1.07
CA GLN A 196 -18.47 -17.72 0.24
C GLN A 196 -17.70 -18.43 1.36
N GLN A 197 -17.39 -19.72 1.19
CA GLN A 197 -16.58 -20.47 2.14
C GLN A 197 -15.18 -19.86 2.32
N ALA A 198 -14.52 -19.45 1.22
CA ALA A 198 -13.23 -18.79 1.26
C ALA A 198 -13.27 -17.49 2.08
N LYS A 199 -14.28 -16.65 1.81
CA LYS A 199 -14.51 -15.40 2.53
C LYS A 199 -14.74 -15.63 4.03
N ASP A 200 -15.59 -16.57 4.40
CA ASP A 200 -15.93 -16.84 5.80
C ASP A 200 -14.74 -17.41 6.56
N GLN A 201 -14.00 -18.34 5.94
CA GLN A 201 -12.75 -18.86 6.52
C GLN A 201 -11.69 -17.76 6.68
N LEU A 202 -11.56 -16.85 5.71
CA LEU A 202 -10.63 -15.72 5.81
C LEU A 202 -10.98 -14.80 6.97
N ILE A 203 -12.25 -14.40 7.10
CA ILE A 203 -12.70 -13.54 8.19
C ILE A 203 -12.44 -14.22 9.54
N ALA A 204 -12.76 -15.50 9.66
CA ALA A 204 -12.53 -16.26 10.89
C ALA A 204 -11.04 -16.37 11.23
N LEU A 205 -10.20 -16.77 10.27
CA LEU A 205 -8.76 -16.96 10.49
C LEU A 205 -8.05 -15.64 10.81
N PHE A 206 -8.32 -14.56 10.06
CA PHE A 206 -7.73 -13.24 10.34
C PHE A 206 -8.14 -12.72 11.72
N LYS A 207 -9.39 -12.96 12.14
CA LYS A 207 -9.88 -12.56 13.46
C LYS A 207 -9.13 -13.25 14.60
N LEU A 208 -8.70 -14.51 14.44
CA LEU A 208 -7.87 -15.21 15.44
C LEU A 208 -6.52 -14.50 15.64
N GLY A 209 -5.96 -13.93 14.57
CA GLY A 209 -4.74 -13.12 14.62
C GLY A 209 -4.96 -11.67 15.05
N GLY A 210 -6.18 -11.28 15.43
CA GLY A 210 -6.52 -9.88 15.77
C GLY A 210 -6.63 -8.95 14.55
N PHE A 211 -6.65 -9.48 13.34
CA PHE A 211 -6.80 -8.70 12.11
C PHE A 211 -8.26 -8.58 11.69
N HIS A 212 -8.60 -7.43 11.12
CA HIS A 212 -9.94 -7.15 10.60
C HIS A 212 -9.89 -6.86 9.11
N LEU A 213 -10.62 -7.65 8.32
CA LEU A 213 -10.76 -7.47 6.87
C LEU A 213 -11.91 -6.51 6.57
N ARG A 214 -11.66 -5.52 5.69
CA ARG A 214 -12.62 -4.49 5.28
C ARG A 214 -12.46 -4.17 3.80
N LYS A 215 -13.23 -3.19 3.31
CA LYS A 215 -13.25 -2.78 1.89
C LYS A 215 -13.49 -3.96 0.94
N TRP A 216 -14.35 -4.88 1.34
CA TRP A 216 -14.71 -6.03 0.53
C TRP A 216 -15.35 -5.59 -0.78
N VAL A 217 -14.93 -6.21 -1.87
CA VAL A 217 -15.49 -6.05 -3.21
C VAL A 217 -15.41 -7.37 -3.97
N SER A 218 -16.32 -7.58 -4.91
CA SER A 218 -16.38 -8.76 -5.77
C SER A 218 -17.02 -8.40 -7.12
N ASN A 219 -16.73 -9.17 -8.17
CA ASN A 219 -17.49 -9.15 -9.42
C ASN A 219 -18.89 -9.78 -9.27
N ASN A 220 -19.17 -10.44 -8.15
CA ASN A 220 -20.48 -10.99 -7.83
C ASN A 220 -21.04 -10.36 -6.55
N ALA A 221 -22.10 -9.56 -6.69
CA ALA A 221 -22.72 -8.85 -5.57
C ALA A 221 -23.30 -9.78 -4.49
N GLN A 222 -23.68 -11.01 -4.83
CA GLN A 222 -24.25 -11.98 -3.87
C GLN A 222 -23.24 -12.34 -2.78
N LEU A 223 -21.94 -12.35 -3.10
CA LEU A 223 -20.86 -12.63 -2.15
C LEU A 223 -20.73 -11.57 -1.04
N LEU A 224 -21.30 -10.37 -1.24
CA LEU A 224 -21.15 -9.25 -0.31
C LEU A 224 -22.39 -9.05 0.59
N LEU A 225 -23.51 -9.74 0.33
CA LEU A 225 -24.81 -9.41 0.92
C LEU A 225 -24.88 -9.60 2.45
N ASP A 226 -24.14 -10.55 2.97
CA ASP A 226 -24.03 -10.92 4.39
C ASP A 226 -22.97 -10.11 5.17
N LEU A 227 -22.12 -9.34 4.49
CA LEU A 227 -21.10 -8.52 5.14
C LEU A 227 -21.68 -7.22 5.72
N PRO A 228 -21.19 -6.70 6.86
CA PRO A 228 -21.56 -5.37 7.33
C PRO A 228 -21.26 -4.28 6.28
N ILE A 229 -22.17 -3.32 6.08
CA ILE A 229 -21.99 -2.25 5.07
C ILE A 229 -20.67 -1.50 5.25
N GLN A 230 -20.25 -1.27 6.49
CA GLN A 230 -18.98 -0.61 6.84
C GLN A 230 -17.72 -1.37 6.38
N ASP A 231 -17.84 -2.69 6.20
CA ASP A 231 -16.74 -3.54 5.77
C ASP A 231 -16.74 -3.75 4.25
N ARG A 232 -17.79 -3.34 3.56
CA ARG A 232 -17.83 -3.26 2.09
C ARG A 232 -17.12 -1.99 1.64
N LEU A 233 -16.54 -2.00 0.45
CA LEU A 233 -15.99 -0.76 -0.11
C LEU A 233 -17.15 0.19 -0.43
N THR A 234 -17.29 1.25 0.35
CA THR A 234 -18.43 2.18 0.29
C THR A 234 -18.50 2.84 -1.08
N GLY A 235 -19.62 2.57 -1.75
CA GLY A 235 -19.84 2.70 -3.18
C GLY A 235 -20.65 1.50 -3.70
N SER A 236 -20.57 0.35 -3.04
CA SER A 236 -21.28 -0.87 -3.40
C SER A 236 -22.76 -0.95 -2.97
N VAL A 237 -23.49 0.17 -2.81
CA VAL A 237 -24.92 0.12 -2.42
C VAL A 237 -25.75 1.13 -3.21
N SER A 238 -25.69 1.00 -4.53
CA SER A 238 -26.80 1.29 -5.46
C SER A 238 -26.41 0.66 -6.80
N LEU A 239 -27.03 -0.48 -7.14
CA LEU A 239 -26.98 -1.02 -8.51
C LEU A 239 -27.60 -0.04 -9.54
N ASP A 240 -28.18 1.07 -9.06
CA ASP A 240 -28.86 2.08 -9.86
C ASP A 240 -28.00 3.32 -10.18
N ASN A 241 -26.78 3.44 -9.64
CA ASN A 241 -25.88 4.56 -9.94
C ASN A 241 -24.70 4.09 -10.81
N TYR A 242 -24.80 4.37 -12.11
CA TYR A 242 -23.86 4.03 -13.19
C TYR A 242 -22.48 4.71 -13.13
N GLU A 243 -22.05 5.24 -12.00
CA GLU A 243 -20.67 5.70 -11.83
C GLU A 243 -19.78 4.49 -11.56
N THR A 244 -19.20 3.93 -12.63
CA THR A 244 -18.22 2.84 -12.62
C THR A 244 -17.15 3.08 -11.56
N GLN A 245 -17.19 2.31 -10.47
CA GLN A 245 -16.16 2.35 -9.43
C GLN A 245 -14.95 1.57 -9.92
N ILE A 246 -14.04 2.29 -10.56
CA ILE A 246 -12.75 1.75 -10.97
C ILE A 246 -11.88 1.58 -9.73
N LEU A 247 -11.60 0.34 -9.35
CA LEU A 247 -10.82 -0.01 -8.17
C LEU A 247 -9.37 -0.29 -8.53
N LYS A 248 -8.47 -0.17 -7.55
CA LYS A 248 -7.07 -0.57 -7.73
C LYS A 248 -6.85 -1.94 -7.10
N ILE A 249 -6.37 -2.89 -7.89
CA ILE A 249 -5.90 -4.21 -7.48
C ILE A 249 -4.40 -4.31 -7.71
N LEU A 250 -3.61 -4.32 -6.63
CA LEU A 250 -2.15 -4.44 -6.67
C LEU A 250 -1.48 -3.47 -7.68
N GLY A 251 -2.05 -2.28 -7.85
CA GLY A 251 -1.57 -1.24 -8.76
C GLY A 251 -2.27 -1.16 -10.13
N LEU A 252 -2.99 -2.19 -10.57
CA LEU A 252 -3.83 -2.15 -11.78
C LEU A 252 -5.22 -1.60 -11.47
N LYS A 253 -5.87 -0.99 -12.46
CA LYS A 253 -7.29 -0.62 -12.34
C LYS A 253 -8.17 -1.79 -12.77
N TRP A 254 -9.23 -2.07 -12.03
CA TRP A 254 -10.18 -3.15 -12.25
C TRP A 254 -11.60 -2.65 -12.05
N ASP A 255 -12.48 -2.99 -12.98
CA ASP A 255 -13.92 -2.78 -12.88
C ASP A 255 -14.59 -4.11 -12.50
N PRO A 256 -15.17 -4.23 -11.29
CA PRO A 256 -15.84 -5.45 -10.85
C PRO A 256 -17.08 -5.80 -11.69
N HIS A 257 -17.74 -4.82 -12.32
CA HIS A 257 -18.99 -5.08 -13.04
C HIS A 257 -18.76 -5.76 -14.38
N THR A 258 -17.76 -5.28 -15.12
CA THR A 258 -17.36 -5.85 -16.42
C THR A 258 -16.28 -6.92 -16.28
N ASP A 259 -15.73 -7.07 -15.07
CA ASP A 259 -14.58 -7.90 -14.75
C ASP A 259 -13.38 -7.64 -15.69
N ALA A 260 -13.11 -6.37 -15.94
CA ALA A 260 -12.11 -5.91 -16.88
C ALA A 260 -10.99 -5.13 -16.18
N PHE A 261 -9.74 -5.40 -16.57
CA PHE A 261 -8.65 -4.50 -16.25
C PHE A 261 -8.69 -3.27 -17.15
N LEU A 262 -8.53 -2.11 -16.53
CA LEU A 262 -8.56 -0.82 -17.18
C LEU A 262 -7.18 -0.17 -17.15
N PHE A 263 -6.87 0.59 -18.18
CA PHE A 263 -5.66 1.38 -18.27
C PHE A 263 -6.04 2.82 -18.54
N GLU A 264 -5.63 3.72 -17.64
CA GLU A 264 -5.79 5.15 -17.85
C GLU A 264 -4.44 5.74 -18.22
N ILE A 265 -4.36 6.32 -19.42
CA ILE A 265 -3.19 7.03 -19.89
C ILE A 265 -3.52 8.52 -19.89
N GLN A 266 -2.91 9.24 -18.95
CA GLN A 266 -2.97 10.70 -18.91
C GLN A 266 -1.64 11.26 -19.42
N PRO A 267 -1.59 11.70 -20.71
CA PRO A 267 -0.38 12.28 -21.26
C PRO A 267 -0.02 13.56 -20.50
N LEU A 268 1.25 13.72 -20.16
CA LEU A 268 1.72 14.96 -19.54
C LEU A 268 1.83 16.03 -20.61
N ASP A 269 1.35 17.22 -20.28
CA ASP A 269 1.61 18.42 -21.06
C ASP A 269 3.09 18.82 -20.90
N ARG A 270 3.95 18.20 -21.71
CA ARG A 270 5.41 18.39 -21.69
C ARG A 270 5.95 18.39 -23.12
N PRO A 271 7.07 19.10 -23.37
CA PRO A 271 7.73 19.04 -24.66
C PRO A 271 8.09 17.60 -25.03
N CYS A 272 7.84 17.22 -26.28
CA CYS A 272 8.24 15.92 -26.80
C CYS A 272 9.77 15.86 -26.90
N THR A 273 10.38 15.16 -25.96
CA THR A 273 11.84 14.98 -25.83
C THR A 273 12.10 13.53 -25.50
N LYS A 274 13.33 13.05 -25.76
CA LYS A 274 13.72 11.70 -25.35
C LYS A 274 13.46 11.44 -23.86
N ARG A 275 13.71 12.45 -23.01
CA ARG A 275 13.44 12.40 -21.57
C ARG A 275 11.95 12.27 -21.26
N SER A 276 11.08 13.08 -21.89
CA SER A 276 9.65 13.03 -21.60
C SER A 276 9.02 11.71 -22.05
N ILE A 277 9.42 11.20 -23.22
CA ILE A 277 8.93 9.89 -23.72
C ILE A 277 9.32 8.76 -22.77
N LEU A 278 10.57 8.73 -22.31
CA LEU A 278 11.02 7.74 -21.32
C LEU A 278 10.30 7.89 -19.97
N SER A 279 10.06 9.14 -19.54
CA SER A 279 9.29 9.42 -18.34
C SER A 279 7.85 8.93 -18.45
N GLU A 280 7.21 9.04 -19.62
CA GLU A 280 5.86 8.52 -19.85
C GLU A 280 5.84 7.00 -19.87
N LEU A 281 6.78 6.37 -20.58
CA LEU A 281 6.91 4.92 -20.63
C LEU A 281 7.11 4.33 -19.23
N ALA A 282 7.90 4.99 -18.37
CA ALA A 282 8.15 4.56 -17.00
C ALA A 282 6.92 4.67 -16.08
N ARG A 283 5.90 5.45 -16.45
CA ARG A 283 4.63 5.55 -15.70
C ARG A 283 3.67 4.41 -16.00
N VAL A 284 3.89 3.68 -17.09
CA VAL A 284 3.04 2.55 -17.48
C VAL A 284 3.30 1.38 -16.54
N PHE A 285 2.36 1.15 -15.62
CA PHE A 285 2.35 -0.04 -14.77
C PHE A 285 1.53 -1.13 -15.43
N ASP A 286 2.21 -2.11 -16.03
CA ASP A 286 1.59 -3.23 -16.76
C ASP A 286 2.32 -4.55 -16.42
N PRO A 287 2.09 -5.10 -15.20
CA PRO A 287 2.76 -6.32 -14.78
C PRO A 287 2.40 -7.54 -15.64
N LEU A 288 1.20 -7.57 -16.23
CA LEU A 288 0.71 -8.68 -17.06
C LEU A 288 1.07 -8.55 -18.55
N GLY A 289 1.60 -7.39 -18.96
CA GLY A 289 2.06 -7.16 -20.33
C GLY A 289 0.93 -6.91 -21.34
N PHE A 290 -0.27 -6.50 -20.94
CA PHE A 290 -1.37 -6.21 -21.87
C PHE A 290 -1.07 -5.06 -22.84
N LEU A 291 -0.30 -4.07 -22.37
CA LEU A 291 0.16 -2.92 -23.15
C LEU A 291 1.51 -3.17 -23.83
N SER A 292 2.04 -4.41 -23.79
CA SER A 292 3.30 -4.76 -24.46
C SER A 292 3.33 -4.36 -25.94
N PRO A 293 2.27 -4.56 -26.75
CA PRO A 293 2.28 -4.14 -28.16
C PRO A 293 2.55 -2.63 -28.34
N ILE A 294 2.02 -1.80 -27.45
CA ILE A 294 2.19 -0.34 -27.48
C ILE A 294 3.57 0.05 -26.91
N THR A 295 3.94 -0.50 -25.76
CA THR A 295 5.20 -0.15 -25.10
C THR A 295 6.43 -0.59 -25.89
N ILE A 296 6.34 -1.68 -26.67
CA ILE A 296 7.42 -2.12 -27.58
C ILE A 296 7.62 -1.11 -28.72
N GLN A 297 6.55 -0.56 -29.28
CA GLN A 297 6.67 0.48 -30.32
C GLN A 297 7.37 1.73 -29.76
N ILE A 298 7.02 2.15 -28.54
CA ILE A 298 7.66 3.28 -27.86
C ILE A 298 9.14 2.97 -27.56
N LYS A 299 9.48 1.75 -27.11
CA LYS A 299 10.88 1.33 -26.90
C LYS A 299 11.69 1.34 -28.20
N THR A 300 11.09 0.88 -29.29
CA THR A 300 11.70 0.89 -30.63
C THR A 300 11.94 2.34 -31.09
N TYR A 301 10.98 3.22 -30.84
CA TYR A 301 11.12 4.65 -31.09
C TYR A 301 12.29 5.26 -30.31
N ILE A 302 12.38 4.99 -29.01
CA ILE A 302 13.50 5.44 -28.17
C ILE A 302 14.84 4.91 -28.71
N GLN A 303 14.90 3.64 -29.13
CA GLN A 303 16.11 3.07 -29.74
C GLN A 303 16.55 3.84 -30.99
N LYS A 304 15.62 4.23 -31.87
CA LYS A 304 15.93 5.07 -33.03
C LYS A 304 16.51 6.42 -32.62
N LEU A 305 15.94 7.08 -31.60
CA LEU A 305 16.50 8.34 -31.09
C LEU A 305 17.91 8.19 -30.54
N TRP A 306 18.24 7.05 -29.93
CA TRP A 306 19.60 6.74 -29.50
C TRP A 306 20.57 6.59 -30.67
N ILE A 307 20.17 5.86 -31.72
CA ILE A 307 20.97 5.66 -32.93
C ILE A 307 21.26 7.00 -33.62
N LEU A 308 20.28 7.92 -33.62
CA LEU A 308 20.40 9.26 -34.18
C LEU A 308 21.21 10.24 -33.31
N GLY A 309 21.65 9.84 -32.11
CA GLY A 309 22.43 10.69 -31.22
C GLY A 309 21.66 11.87 -30.63
N ILE A 310 20.33 11.83 -30.60
CA ILE A 310 19.49 12.93 -30.08
C ILE A 310 19.74 13.14 -28.58
N GLY A 311 19.92 14.39 -28.16
CA GLY A 311 20.08 14.78 -26.77
C GLY A 311 18.87 14.44 -25.88
N TRP A 312 19.04 14.48 -24.55
CA TRP A 312 17.95 14.17 -23.61
C TRP A 312 16.75 15.11 -23.73
N ASP A 313 17.03 16.40 -23.87
CA ASP A 313 16.07 17.49 -23.86
C ASP A 313 15.90 18.12 -25.26
N GLN A 314 16.41 17.43 -26.29
CA GLN A 314 16.27 17.83 -27.68
C GLN A 314 14.98 17.25 -28.27
N THR A 315 14.29 18.06 -29.07
CA THR A 315 13.11 17.62 -29.83
C THR A 315 13.52 16.58 -30.88
N PRO A 316 12.83 15.43 -30.95
CA PRO A 316 13.05 14.44 -32.01
C PRO A 316 12.85 15.05 -33.41
N PRO A 317 13.55 14.55 -34.45
CA PRO A 317 13.30 14.96 -35.82
C PRO A 317 11.87 14.63 -36.29
N ASP A 318 11.27 15.49 -37.10
CA ASP A 318 9.88 15.35 -37.58
C ASP A 318 9.63 14.04 -38.33
N GLU A 319 10.62 13.54 -39.07
CA GLU A 319 10.58 12.25 -39.77
C GLU A 319 10.36 11.07 -38.82
N VAL A 320 10.87 11.20 -37.59
CA VAL A 320 10.72 10.18 -36.55
C VAL A 320 9.37 10.38 -35.86
N ILE A 321 8.94 11.62 -35.61
CA ILE A 321 7.63 11.97 -35.01
C ILE A 321 6.45 11.51 -35.89
N ALA A 322 6.52 11.70 -37.22
CA ALA A 322 5.49 11.32 -38.17
C ALA A 322 5.31 9.80 -38.31
N ALA A 323 6.36 9.02 -38.01
CA ALA A 323 6.34 7.55 -38.02
C ALA A 323 5.87 6.93 -36.68
N GLY A 324 5.26 7.73 -35.79
CA GLY A 324 4.71 7.26 -34.52
C GLY A 324 3.53 6.27 -34.70
N PRO A 325 3.05 5.64 -33.60
CA PRO A 325 2.02 4.58 -33.63
C PRO A 325 0.72 4.92 -34.36
N ALA A 326 0.42 6.20 -34.58
CA ALA A 326 -0.79 6.69 -35.24
C ALA A 326 -0.62 6.97 -36.74
N GLY A 327 0.55 6.71 -37.33
CA GLY A 327 0.86 7.05 -38.73
C GLY A 327 0.34 6.07 -39.79
N ASN A 328 -0.32 4.96 -39.40
CA ASN A 328 -0.93 4.01 -40.33
C ASN A 328 -2.39 3.76 -39.91
N SER A 329 -3.27 4.68 -40.28
CA SER A 329 -4.71 4.45 -40.36
C SER A 329 -5.21 4.96 -41.70
#